data_AF-A0AAU0LDD6-F1
#
_entry.id   AF-A0AAU0LDD6-F1
#
_cell.length_a   1.000
_cell.length_b   1.000
_cell.length_c   1.000
_cell.angle_alpha   90.00
_cell.angle_beta   90.00
_cell.angle_gamma   90.00
#
_symmetry.space_group_name_H-M   'P 1'
#
loop_
_entity.id
_entity.type
_entity.pdbx_description
1 polymer ?
#
loop_
_entity_poly.entity_id
_entity_poly.type
_entity_poly.pdbx_seq_one_letter_code
_entity_poly.pdbx_strand_id
1 'polypeptide(L)'
;MTDPVNPSPITELPPAPAPTDTPAEFNTKAFATVAAQVTMVQQINAENAKVYQNAVAANERANAAGGFRDQAQTAAGTATTKAGEASGSASAAAGSASAASGSAGAAAGSASTASTQAGIATTQAGNANTARIASEAARDASVAARDASQGYRDQAAIFATQQIKGSSTTSVTPGAGAKSFTIEANRSFVVGMYVVATSTSDPTIQMSGPVQSYNPTTGAMVIAVDSYRGATAKADWVIGVAAQGSSGMAQQVITENTTAVAGVIYIINAANVTLTLPTSGLTTGATIGIRLAAPVSYSQVINFGSVPFRGQAAADRYIDKPAFGLDIKYDATAGGWI
;
A
#
# COMPACT_ATOMS: atom_id res chain seq x y z
N MET A 1 -52.77 -95.62 -13.40
CA MET A 1 -54.11 -95.72 -12.81
C MET A 1 -54.83 -96.85 -13.49
N THR A 2 -55.47 -97.72 -12.71
CA THR A 2 -56.36 -98.75 -13.23
C THR A 2 -57.60 -98.11 -13.84
N ASP A 3 -57.98 -98.56 -15.03
CA ASP A 3 -59.20 -98.11 -15.69
C ASP A 3 -60.43 -98.86 -15.16
N PRO A 4 -61.54 -98.15 -14.90
CA PRO A 4 -62.78 -98.79 -14.52
C PRO A 4 -63.33 -99.60 -15.70
N VAL A 5 -63.94 -100.73 -15.39
CA VAL A 5 -64.55 -101.65 -16.35
C VAL A 5 -66.04 -101.74 -16.11
N ASN A 6 -66.81 -101.80 -17.18
CA ASN A 6 -68.26 -101.89 -17.09
C ASN A 6 -68.71 -103.27 -16.59
N PRO A 7 -69.74 -103.32 -15.72
CA PRO A 7 -70.31 -104.58 -15.28
C PRO A 7 -70.95 -105.34 -16.46
N SER A 8 -70.98 -106.68 -16.38
CA SER A 8 -71.67 -107.53 -17.35
C SER A 8 -72.85 -108.25 -16.69
N PRO A 9 -74.02 -108.34 -17.35
CA PRO A 9 -75.14 -109.10 -16.82
C PRO A 9 -74.80 -110.58 -16.61
N ILE A 10 -75.25 -111.14 -15.48
CA ILE A 10 -75.21 -112.59 -15.22
C ILE A 10 -76.44 -113.21 -15.90
N THR A 11 -76.25 -114.34 -16.59
CA THR A 11 -77.36 -115.04 -17.25
C THR A 11 -78.32 -115.62 -16.21
N GLU A 12 -79.62 -115.42 -16.41
CA GLU A 12 -80.66 -115.96 -15.52
C GLU A 12 -80.66 -117.51 -15.55
N LEU A 13 -80.95 -118.12 -14.39
CA LEU A 13 -81.06 -119.58 -14.31
C LEU A 13 -82.31 -120.07 -15.04
N PRO A 14 -82.23 -121.22 -15.74
CA PRO A 14 -83.41 -121.86 -16.32
C PRO A 14 -84.38 -122.33 -15.22
N PRO A 15 -85.64 -122.62 -15.56
CA PRO A 15 -86.64 -123.04 -14.59
C PRO A 15 -86.20 -124.26 -13.77
N ALA A 16 -86.29 -124.15 -12.44
CA ALA A 16 -85.94 -125.24 -11.54
C ALA A 16 -86.87 -126.45 -11.71
N PRO A 17 -86.36 -127.69 -11.52
CA PRO A 17 -87.22 -128.87 -11.46
C PRO A 17 -88.19 -128.80 -10.27
N ALA A 18 -89.45 -129.15 -10.51
CA ALA A 18 -90.52 -129.10 -9.52
C ALA A 18 -90.88 -130.51 -9.01
N PRO A 19 -91.35 -130.67 -7.76
CA PRO A 19 -91.80 -131.96 -7.23
C PRO A 19 -92.97 -132.59 -8.01
N THR A 20 -93.68 -131.80 -8.81
CA THR A 20 -94.82 -132.20 -9.65
C THR A 20 -94.43 -132.54 -11.08
N ASP A 21 -93.15 -132.42 -11.46
CA ASP A 21 -92.68 -132.76 -12.81
C ASP A 21 -92.67 -134.28 -13.03
N THR A 22 -92.93 -134.72 -14.26
CA THR A 22 -92.70 -136.13 -14.60
C THR A 22 -91.20 -136.46 -14.52
N PRO A 23 -90.80 -137.73 -14.30
CA PRO A 23 -89.38 -138.08 -14.18
C PRO A 23 -88.49 -137.60 -15.35
N ALA A 24 -89.03 -137.56 -16.58
CA ALA A 24 -88.32 -137.05 -17.75
C ALA A 24 -88.14 -135.52 -17.72
N GLU A 25 -89.19 -134.78 -17.39
CA GLU A 25 -89.16 -133.31 -17.26
C GLU A 25 -88.26 -132.86 -16.13
N PHE A 26 -88.31 -133.57 -14.99
CA PHE A 26 -87.43 -133.34 -13.85
C PHE A 26 -85.97 -133.47 -14.28
N ASN A 27 -85.60 -134.56 -14.97
CA ASN A 27 -84.24 -134.77 -15.44
C ASN A 27 -83.79 -133.68 -16.44
N THR A 28 -84.64 -133.32 -17.41
CA THR A 28 -84.32 -132.25 -18.37
C THR A 28 -84.07 -130.91 -17.69
N LYS A 29 -84.94 -130.48 -16.76
CA LYS A 29 -84.76 -129.24 -16.00
C LYS A 29 -83.57 -129.30 -15.04
N ALA A 30 -83.33 -130.45 -14.40
CA ALA A 30 -82.20 -130.66 -13.50
C ALA A 30 -80.87 -130.55 -14.25
N PHE A 31 -80.70 -131.22 -15.39
CA PHE A 31 -79.49 -131.11 -16.21
C PHE A 31 -79.28 -129.68 -16.74
N ALA A 32 -80.34 -129.01 -17.20
CA ALA A 32 -80.26 -127.62 -17.67
C ALA A 32 -79.88 -126.65 -16.53
N THR A 33 -80.44 -126.83 -15.33
CA THR A 33 -80.14 -125.99 -14.17
C THR A 33 -78.71 -126.19 -13.69
N VAL A 34 -78.23 -127.43 -13.57
CA VAL A 34 -76.84 -127.73 -13.17
C VAL A 34 -75.84 -127.18 -14.19
N ALA A 35 -76.12 -127.33 -15.49
CA ALA A 35 -75.28 -126.75 -16.54
C ALA A 35 -75.22 -125.21 -16.46
N ALA A 36 -76.37 -124.55 -16.26
CA ALA A 36 -76.44 -123.10 -16.10
C ALA A 36 -75.74 -122.60 -14.83
N GLN A 37 -75.78 -123.36 -13.72
CA GLN A 37 -75.05 -123.04 -12.49
C GLN A 37 -73.53 -123.02 -12.70
N VAL A 38 -72.98 -123.95 -13.51
CA VAL A 38 -71.54 -123.96 -13.84
C VAL A 38 -71.14 -122.67 -14.58
N THR A 39 -71.96 -122.22 -15.54
CA THR A 39 -71.74 -120.94 -16.25
C THR A 39 -71.92 -119.74 -15.32
N MET A 40 -72.93 -119.75 -14.44
CA MET A 40 -73.19 -118.69 -13.47
C MET A 40 -72.00 -118.47 -12.53
N VAL A 41 -71.36 -119.54 -12.04
CA VAL A 41 -70.14 -119.43 -11.20
C VAL A 41 -69.00 -118.72 -11.94
N GLN A 42 -68.79 -119.01 -13.22
CA GLN A 42 -67.77 -118.33 -14.02
C GLN A 42 -68.09 -116.85 -14.21
N GLN A 43 -69.36 -116.52 -14.49
CA GLN A 43 -69.81 -115.13 -14.63
C GLN A 43 -69.68 -114.36 -13.31
N ILE A 44 -70.06 -114.96 -12.17
CA ILE A 44 -69.88 -114.37 -10.83
C ILE A 44 -68.40 -114.09 -10.55
N ASN A 45 -67.52 -115.06 -10.82
CA ASN A 45 -66.08 -114.89 -10.60
C ASN A 45 -65.49 -113.78 -11.49
N ALA A 46 -65.90 -113.73 -12.76
CA ALA A 46 -65.50 -112.66 -13.67
C ALA A 46 -65.98 -111.28 -13.20
N GLU A 47 -67.20 -111.20 -12.67
CA GLU A 47 -67.77 -109.95 -12.20
C GLU A 47 -67.17 -109.49 -10.86
N ASN A 48 -66.88 -110.42 -9.95
CA ASN A 48 -66.12 -110.14 -8.73
C ASN A 48 -64.74 -109.55 -9.05
N ALA A 49 -64.06 -110.06 -10.10
CA ALA A 49 -62.78 -109.50 -10.54
C ALA A 49 -62.94 -108.05 -11.05
N LYS A 50 -64.01 -107.74 -11.79
CA LYS A 50 -64.30 -106.37 -12.23
C LYS A 50 -64.68 -105.44 -11.09
N VAL A 51 -65.48 -105.89 -10.13
CA VAL A 51 -65.83 -105.13 -8.92
C VAL A 51 -64.57 -104.80 -8.13
N TYR A 52 -63.68 -105.77 -7.95
CA TYR A 52 -62.38 -105.55 -7.32
C TYR A 52 -61.53 -104.53 -8.09
N GLN A 53 -61.44 -104.67 -9.42
CA GLN A 53 -60.74 -103.71 -10.28
C GLN A 53 -61.30 -102.29 -10.13
N ASN A 54 -62.62 -102.13 -10.14
CA ASN A 54 -63.29 -100.83 -9.96
C ASN A 54 -63.04 -100.24 -8.56
N ALA A 55 -63.00 -101.07 -7.52
CA ALA A 55 -62.67 -100.63 -6.16
C ALA A 55 -61.21 -100.13 -6.06
N VAL A 56 -60.26 -100.85 -6.67
CA VAL A 56 -58.85 -100.41 -6.76
C VAL A 56 -58.75 -99.10 -7.54
N ALA A 57 -59.40 -99.02 -8.71
CA ALA A 57 -59.44 -97.83 -9.55
C ALA A 57 -60.02 -96.59 -8.83
N ALA A 58 -61.02 -96.79 -7.96
CA ALA A 58 -61.59 -95.74 -7.12
C ALA A 58 -60.63 -95.31 -6.00
N ASN A 59 -59.97 -96.27 -5.34
CA ASN A 59 -58.99 -95.99 -4.29
C ASN A 59 -57.78 -95.20 -4.83
N GLU A 60 -57.23 -95.62 -5.98
CA GLU A 60 -56.12 -94.92 -6.64
C GLU A 60 -56.49 -93.46 -7.01
N ARG A 61 -57.71 -93.25 -7.53
CA ARG A 61 -58.21 -91.90 -7.84
C ARG A 61 -58.42 -91.04 -6.59
N ALA A 62 -58.91 -91.62 -5.50
CA ALA A 62 -59.05 -90.91 -4.22
C ALA A 62 -57.69 -90.49 -3.64
N ASN A 63 -56.69 -91.38 -3.69
CA ASN A 63 -55.32 -91.07 -3.25
C ASN A 63 -54.69 -89.97 -4.10
N ALA A 64 -54.86 -90.02 -5.43
CA ALA A 64 -54.39 -88.96 -6.32
C ALA A 64 -55.07 -87.61 -6.05
N ALA A 65 -56.38 -87.61 -5.80
CA ALA A 65 -57.12 -86.40 -5.42
C ALA A 65 -56.63 -85.82 -4.08
N GLY A 66 -56.26 -86.67 -3.12
CA GLY A 66 -55.58 -86.26 -1.90
C GLY A 66 -54.25 -85.55 -2.19
N GLY A 67 -53.41 -86.16 -3.03
CA GLY A 67 -52.13 -85.56 -3.45
C GLY A 67 -52.28 -84.20 -4.13
N PHE A 68 -53.28 -84.03 -5.00
CA PHE A 68 -53.55 -82.73 -5.63
C PHE A 68 -54.01 -81.66 -4.61
N ARG A 69 -54.79 -82.05 -3.60
CA ARG A 69 -55.20 -81.15 -2.52
C ARG A 69 -54.00 -80.64 -1.72
N ASP A 70 -53.09 -81.52 -1.34
CA ASP A 70 -51.89 -81.16 -0.58
C ASP A 70 -50.96 -80.25 -1.38
N GLN A 71 -50.81 -80.52 -2.68
CA GLN A 71 -50.09 -79.64 -3.61
C GLN A 71 -50.74 -78.25 -3.69
N ALA A 72 -52.06 -78.17 -3.82
CA ALA A 72 -52.78 -76.90 -3.85
C ALA A 72 -52.63 -76.12 -2.53
N GLN A 73 -52.70 -76.79 -1.38
CA GLN A 73 -52.49 -76.17 -0.08
C GLN A 73 -51.05 -75.62 0.07
N THR A 74 -50.05 -76.38 -0.40
CA THR A 74 -48.66 -75.95 -0.41
C THR A 74 -48.44 -74.72 -1.32
N ALA A 75 -49.07 -74.72 -2.49
CA ALA A 75 -49.03 -73.58 -3.41
C ALA A 75 -49.68 -72.33 -2.80
N ALA A 76 -50.82 -72.47 -2.13
CA ALA A 76 -51.51 -71.37 -1.44
C ALA A 76 -50.66 -70.78 -0.30
N GLY A 77 -49.99 -71.63 0.49
CA GLY A 77 -49.04 -71.20 1.52
C GLY A 77 -47.88 -70.42 0.93
N THR A 78 -47.30 -70.91 -0.17
CA THR A 78 -46.20 -70.23 -0.89
C THR A 78 -46.63 -68.86 -1.42
N ALA A 79 -47.83 -68.77 -2.00
CA ALA A 79 -48.38 -67.50 -2.50
C ALA A 79 -48.58 -66.48 -1.37
N THR A 80 -49.05 -66.93 -0.20
CA THR A 80 -49.23 -66.07 0.98
C THR A 80 -47.89 -65.53 1.48
N THR A 81 -46.86 -66.37 1.56
CA THR A 81 -45.50 -65.93 1.93
C THR A 81 -44.97 -64.90 0.93
N LYS A 82 -45.13 -65.14 -0.38
CA LYS A 82 -44.69 -64.19 -1.42
C LYS A 82 -45.43 -62.86 -1.38
N ALA A 83 -46.72 -62.86 -1.05
CA ALA A 83 -47.47 -61.63 -0.83
C ALA A 83 -46.92 -60.82 0.37
N GLY A 84 -46.57 -61.49 1.46
CA GLY A 84 -45.92 -60.87 2.62
C GLY A 84 -44.56 -60.26 2.29
N GLU A 85 -43.70 -61.00 1.57
CA GLU A 85 -42.41 -60.51 1.09
C GLU A 85 -42.56 -59.26 0.21
N ALA A 86 -43.52 -59.28 -0.74
CA ALA A 86 -43.80 -58.14 -1.61
C ALA A 86 -44.27 -56.89 -0.83
N SER A 87 -45.13 -57.07 0.18
CA SER A 87 -45.56 -55.98 1.07
C SER A 87 -44.39 -55.39 1.87
N GLY A 88 -43.47 -56.26 2.34
CA GLY A 88 -42.24 -55.83 3.01
C GLY A 88 -41.33 -55.00 2.09
N SER A 89 -41.12 -55.45 0.85
CA SER A 89 -40.36 -54.71 -0.15
C SER A 89 -41.00 -53.35 -0.49
N ALA A 90 -42.32 -53.29 -0.62
CA ALA A 90 -43.04 -52.03 -0.87
C ALA A 90 -42.84 -51.02 0.28
N SER A 91 -42.89 -51.50 1.53
CA SER A 91 -42.66 -50.66 2.72
C SER A 91 -41.23 -50.13 2.77
N ALA A 92 -40.23 -50.97 2.45
CA ALA A 92 -38.83 -50.56 2.38
C ALA A 92 -38.57 -49.52 1.28
N ALA A 93 -39.23 -49.66 0.12
CA ALA A 93 -39.16 -48.69 -0.97
C ALA A 93 -39.77 -47.34 -0.56
N ALA A 94 -40.92 -47.33 0.12
CA ALA A 94 -41.54 -46.12 0.65
C ALA A 94 -40.65 -45.41 1.69
N GLY A 95 -39.99 -46.19 2.58
CA GLY A 95 -39.00 -45.65 3.52
C GLY A 95 -37.81 -44.99 2.81
N SER A 96 -37.30 -45.65 1.77
CA SER A 96 -36.20 -45.12 0.94
C SER A 96 -36.60 -43.82 0.22
N ALA A 97 -37.81 -43.75 -0.32
CA ALA A 97 -38.34 -42.53 -0.96
C ALA A 97 -38.48 -41.36 0.03
N SER A 98 -38.91 -41.65 1.26
CA SER A 98 -39.00 -40.65 2.33
C SER A 98 -37.63 -40.12 2.72
N ALA A 99 -36.63 -41.00 2.85
CA ALA A 99 -35.25 -40.61 3.16
C ALA A 99 -34.60 -39.78 2.03
N ALA A 100 -34.88 -40.12 0.77
CA ALA A 100 -34.43 -39.34 -0.39
C ALA A 100 -35.04 -37.93 -0.39
N SER A 101 -36.33 -37.82 -0.07
CA SER A 101 -37.02 -36.52 0.05
C SER A 101 -36.44 -35.66 1.17
N GLY A 102 -36.12 -36.26 2.33
CA GLY A 102 -35.44 -35.56 3.42
C GLY A 102 -34.06 -35.05 3.03
N SER A 103 -33.27 -35.88 2.33
CA SER A 103 -31.95 -35.49 1.80
C SER A 103 -32.05 -34.33 0.80
N ALA A 104 -33.06 -34.35 -0.08
CA ALA A 104 -33.30 -33.27 -1.03
C ALA A 104 -33.64 -31.94 -0.33
N GLY A 105 -34.45 -31.99 0.73
CA GLY A 105 -34.75 -30.82 1.56
C GLY A 105 -33.51 -30.24 2.25
N ALA A 106 -32.66 -31.09 2.82
CA ALA A 106 -31.41 -30.67 3.45
C ALA A 106 -30.44 -30.02 2.44
N ALA A 107 -30.36 -30.54 1.22
CA ALA A 107 -29.57 -29.96 0.14
C ALA A 107 -30.10 -28.58 -0.28
N ALA A 108 -31.42 -28.42 -0.40
CA ALA A 108 -32.05 -27.13 -0.72
C ALA A 108 -31.80 -26.07 0.38
N GLY A 109 -31.86 -26.47 1.65
CA GLY A 109 -31.53 -25.59 2.79
C GLY A 109 -30.06 -25.17 2.79
N SER A 110 -29.16 -26.10 2.47
CA SER A 110 -27.72 -25.82 2.33
C SER A 110 -27.43 -24.85 1.19
N ALA A 111 -28.09 -25.03 0.03
CA ALA A 111 -27.97 -24.12 -1.11
C ALA A 111 -28.47 -22.70 -0.79
N SER A 112 -29.57 -22.57 -0.06
CA SER A 112 -30.12 -21.28 0.37
C SER A 112 -29.17 -20.54 1.33
N THR A 113 -28.56 -21.28 2.26
CA THR A 113 -27.53 -20.76 3.16
C THR A 113 -26.30 -20.27 2.38
N ALA A 114 -25.82 -21.08 1.42
CA ALA A 114 -24.68 -20.71 0.58
C ALA A 114 -24.95 -19.45 -0.24
N SER A 115 -26.14 -19.30 -0.81
CA SER A 115 -26.55 -18.10 -1.55
C SER A 115 -26.56 -16.86 -0.66
N THR A 116 -27.09 -16.98 0.56
CA THR A 116 -27.08 -15.88 1.55
C THR A 116 -25.66 -15.47 1.90
N GLN A 117 -24.79 -16.45 2.17
CA GLN A 117 -23.40 -16.19 2.53
C GLN A 117 -22.61 -15.55 1.38
N ALA A 118 -22.90 -15.94 0.13
CA ALA A 118 -22.31 -15.31 -1.05
C ALA A 118 -22.71 -13.83 -1.15
N GLY A 119 -23.98 -13.50 -0.92
CA GLY A 119 -24.45 -12.11 -0.88
C GLY A 119 -23.74 -11.28 0.19
N ILE A 120 -23.61 -11.83 1.41
CA ILE A 120 -22.86 -11.18 2.50
C ILE A 120 -21.41 -10.93 2.10
N ALA A 121 -20.74 -11.91 1.48
CA ALA A 121 -19.37 -11.76 1.03
C ALA A 121 -19.22 -10.65 -0.03
N THR A 122 -20.16 -10.54 -0.97
CA THR A 122 -20.20 -9.45 -1.96
C THR A 122 -20.36 -8.08 -1.30
N THR A 123 -21.27 -7.95 -0.32
CA THR A 123 -21.44 -6.70 0.43
C THR A 123 -20.16 -6.32 1.19
N GLN A 124 -19.52 -7.27 1.86
CA GLN A 124 -18.30 -7.00 2.62
C GLN A 124 -17.12 -6.62 1.72
N ALA A 125 -17.01 -7.19 0.52
CA ALA A 125 -16.03 -6.76 -0.47
C ALA A 125 -16.26 -5.29 -0.89
N GLY A 126 -17.51 -4.87 -1.08
CA GLY A 126 -17.86 -3.47 -1.38
C GLY A 126 -17.50 -2.51 -0.23
N ASN A 127 -17.79 -2.91 1.01
CA ASN A 127 -17.45 -2.14 2.21
C ASN A 127 -15.93 -1.97 2.36
N ALA A 128 -15.17 -3.05 2.14
CA ALA A 128 -13.71 -3.01 2.17
C ALA A 128 -13.13 -2.08 1.10
N ASN A 129 -13.68 -2.11 -0.13
CA ASN A 129 -13.25 -1.21 -1.19
C ASN A 129 -13.54 0.27 -0.87
N THR A 130 -14.69 0.55 -0.26
CA THR A 130 -15.04 1.91 0.19
C THR A 130 -14.08 2.41 1.26
N ALA A 131 -13.76 1.56 2.25
CA ALA A 131 -12.78 1.90 3.30
C ALA A 131 -11.38 2.14 2.74
N ARG A 132 -10.95 1.34 1.74
CA ARG A 132 -9.67 1.54 1.04
C ARG A 132 -9.60 2.91 0.37
N ILE A 133 -10.63 3.29 -0.39
CA ILE A 133 -10.69 4.60 -1.08
C ILE A 133 -10.64 5.76 -0.07
N ALA A 134 -11.37 5.65 1.04
CA ALA A 134 -11.34 6.66 2.09
C ALA A 134 -9.95 6.80 2.73
N SER A 135 -9.24 5.68 2.95
CA SER A 135 -7.87 5.67 3.46
C SER A 135 -6.89 6.33 2.48
N GLU A 136 -7.01 6.04 1.18
CA GLU A 136 -6.21 6.67 0.13
C GLU A 136 -6.41 8.19 0.08
N ALA A 137 -7.67 8.64 0.11
CA ALA A 137 -7.99 10.07 0.16
C ALA A 137 -7.40 10.76 1.40
N ALA A 138 -7.48 10.12 2.57
CA ALA A 138 -6.90 10.65 3.81
C ALA A 138 -5.37 10.75 3.74
N ARG A 139 -4.71 9.74 3.15
CA ARG A 139 -3.26 9.76 2.92
C ARG A 139 -2.87 10.91 2.00
N ASP A 140 -3.57 11.07 0.89
CA ASP A 140 -3.25 12.10 -0.10
C ASP A 140 -3.46 13.51 0.48
N ALA A 141 -4.50 13.71 1.30
CA ALA A 141 -4.71 14.94 2.06
C ALA A 141 -3.57 15.21 3.06
N SER A 142 -3.09 14.18 3.76
CA SER A 142 -1.94 14.31 4.66
C SER A 142 -0.65 14.69 3.92
N VAL A 143 -0.42 14.13 2.73
CA VAL A 143 0.73 14.48 1.90
C VAL A 143 0.64 15.95 1.46
N ALA A 144 -0.52 16.38 0.96
CA ALA A 144 -0.75 17.77 0.57
C ALA A 144 -0.52 18.75 1.72
N ALA A 145 -1.01 18.44 2.93
CA ALA A 145 -0.78 19.26 4.12
C ALA A 145 0.71 19.35 4.50
N ARG A 146 1.44 18.23 4.41
CA ARG A 146 2.89 18.19 4.67
C ARG A 146 3.66 19.02 3.64
N ASP A 147 3.29 18.95 2.38
CA ASP A 147 3.97 19.68 1.31
C ASP A 147 3.68 21.19 1.41
N ALA A 148 2.45 21.57 1.77
CA ALA A 148 2.12 22.96 2.11
C ALA A 148 2.94 23.47 3.30
N SER A 149 3.10 22.67 4.36
CA SER A 149 3.93 23.02 5.51
C SER A 149 5.41 23.22 5.12
N GLN A 150 5.95 22.37 4.25
CA GLN A 150 7.29 22.55 3.70
C GLN A 150 7.41 23.87 2.93
N GLY A 151 6.45 24.16 2.04
CA GLY A 151 6.41 25.43 1.31
C GLY A 151 6.40 26.66 2.23
N TYR A 152 5.62 26.64 3.32
CA TYR A 152 5.62 27.72 4.30
C TYR A 152 6.96 27.87 5.03
N ARG A 153 7.63 26.76 5.37
CA ARG A 153 8.96 26.80 6.00
C ARG A 153 10.00 27.39 5.07
N ASP A 154 10.02 26.97 3.81
CA ASP A 154 10.97 27.47 2.81
C ASP A 154 10.75 28.97 2.56
N GLN A 155 9.49 29.39 2.45
CA GLN A 155 9.13 30.79 2.29
C GLN A 155 9.55 31.64 3.50
N ALA A 156 9.40 31.11 4.72
CA ALA A 156 9.86 31.76 5.94
C ALA A 156 11.40 31.88 5.99
N ALA A 157 12.13 30.85 5.59
CA ALA A 157 13.60 30.86 5.55
C ALA A 157 14.13 31.88 4.51
N ILE A 158 13.50 31.95 3.34
CA ILE A 158 13.82 32.96 2.32
C ILE A 158 13.55 34.36 2.87
N PHE A 159 12.37 34.59 3.45
CA PHE A 159 12.04 35.89 4.03
C PHE A 159 13.05 36.31 5.10
N ALA A 160 13.37 35.42 6.05
CA ALA A 160 14.34 35.70 7.11
C ALA A 160 15.74 36.07 6.56
N THR A 161 16.21 35.36 5.52
CA THR A 161 17.53 35.63 4.93
C THR A 161 17.54 36.94 4.14
N GLN A 162 16.44 37.26 3.45
CA GLN A 162 16.31 38.51 2.69
C GLN A 162 16.19 39.74 3.61
N GLN A 163 15.74 39.58 4.85
CA GLN A 163 15.58 40.69 5.80
C GLN A 163 16.92 41.33 6.22
N ILE A 164 18.03 40.60 6.15
CA ILE A 164 19.37 41.03 6.60
C ILE A 164 20.33 41.37 5.44
N LYS A 165 19.77 41.57 4.24
CA LYS A 165 20.48 41.98 3.02
C LYS A 165 19.68 43.07 2.30
N GLY A 166 20.37 44.09 1.81
CA GLY A 166 19.80 45.12 0.94
C GLY A 166 20.62 45.30 -0.34
N SER A 167 19.99 45.78 -1.39
CA SER A 167 20.64 46.16 -2.64
C SER A 167 20.49 47.66 -2.84
N SER A 168 21.56 48.36 -3.25
CA SER A 168 21.52 49.79 -3.51
C SER A 168 22.10 50.13 -4.88
N THR A 169 21.35 50.96 -5.60
CA THR A 169 21.80 51.58 -6.85
C THR A 169 22.38 52.98 -6.66
N THR A 170 22.57 53.42 -5.41
CA THR A 170 23.14 54.73 -5.11
C THR A 170 24.61 54.76 -5.53
N SER A 171 24.99 55.74 -6.35
CA SER A 171 26.39 55.94 -6.73
C SER A 171 27.19 56.46 -5.53
N VAL A 172 28.08 55.63 -4.99
CA VAL A 172 28.89 55.97 -3.81
C VAL A 172 30.35 55.64 -4.10
N THR A 173 31.24 56.59 -3.85
CA THR A 173 32.69 56.37 -3.85
C THR A 173 33.13 55.83 -2.49
N PRO A 174 33.88 54.70 -2.44
CA PRO A 174 34.46 54.19 -1.21
C PRO A 174 35.27 55.25 -0.45
N GLY A 175 35.12 55.30 0.87
CA GLY A 175 35.88 56.20 1.72
C GLY A 175 35.38 56.19 3.16
N ALA A 176 36.21 56.66 4.09
CA ALA A 176 35.87 56.73 5.51
C ALA A 176 34.73 57.74 5.79
N GLY A 177 34.07 57.56 6.94
CA GLY A 177 33.01 58.45 7.43
C GLY A 177 31.61 58.07 6.93
N ALA A 178 30.64 58.96 7.14
CA ALA A 178 29.24 58.70 6.81
C ALA A 178 29.02 58.56 5.29
N LYS A 179 28.47 57.43 4.85
CA LYS A 179 28.07 57.16 3.46
C LYS A 179 26.59 56.81 3.41
N SER A 180 25.86 57.48 2.52
CA SER A 180 24.41 57.30 2.38
C SER A 180 24.09 56.36 1.23
N PHE A 181 23.13 55.47 1.46
CA PHE A 181 22.58 54.52 0.50
C PHE A 181 21.06 54.56 0.56
N THR A 182 20.41 54.31 -0.56
CA THR A 182 19.00 53.91 -0.59
C THR A 182 18.95 52.43 -0.93
N ILE A 183 18.46 51.62 0.00
CA ILE A 183 18.17 50.20 -0.19
C ILE A 183 16.66 50.00 -0.31
N GLU A 184 16.21 48.76 -0.47
CA GLU A 184 14.79 48.45 -0.40
C GLU A 184 14.24 48.77 1.01
N ALA A 185 12.98 49.20 1.08
CA ALA A 185 12.26 49.38 2.34
C ALA A 185 12.01 48.04 3.06
N ASN A 186 11.60 48.09 4.33
CA ASN A 186 11.21 46.95 5.16
C ASN A 186 12.30 45.88 5.31
N ARG A 187 13.57 46.30 5.45
CA ARG A 187 14.68 45.44 5.89
C ARG A 187 14.86 45.53 7.40
N SER A 188 15.58 44.59 7.98
CA SER A 188 15.82 44.48 9.43
C SER A 188 17.15 45.10 9.87
N PHE A 189 17.62 46.13 9.18
CA PHE A 189 18.81 46.87 9.62
C PHE A 189 18.48 47.76 10.82
N VAL A 190 19.37 47.82 11.81
CA VAL A 190 19.24 48.68 12.99
C VAL A 190 20.52 49.47 13.23
N VAL A 191 20.39 50.62 13.86
CA VAL A 191 21.55 51.46 14.24
C VAL A 191 22.53 50.66 15.11
N GLY A 192 23.82 50.81 14.84
CA GLY A 192 24.91 50.11 15.51
C GLY A 192 25.24 48.73 14.93
N MET A 193 24.37 48.13 14.12
CA MET A 193 24.66 46.85 13.48
C MET A 193 25.82 47.01 12.48
N TYR A 194 26.80 46.12 12.54
CA TYR A 194 27.93 46.18 11.63
C TYR A 194 27.57 45.55 10.29
N VAL A 195 27.88 46.24 9.20
CA VAL A 195 27.54 45.82 7.84
C VAL A 195 28.73 45.95 6.90
N VAL A 196 28.67 45.24 5.79
CA VAL A 196 29.54 45.41 4.64
C VAL A 196 28.70 45.70 3.40
N ALA A 197 29.08 46.74 2.67
CA ALA A 197 28.60 47.06 1.33
C ALA A 197 29.65 46.61 0.31
N THR A 198 29.30 45.69 -0.57
CA THR A 198 30.19 45.13 -1.61
C THR A 198 29.60 45.41 -2.98
N SER A 199 30.43 45.86 -3.92
CA SER A 199 29.99 46.05 -5.31
C SER A 199 29.81 44.69 -6.00
N THR A 200 28.70 44.53 -6.73
CA THR A 200 28.35 43.24 -7.37
C THR A 200 29.20 42.99 -8.62
N SER A 201 29.48 44.03 -9.39
CA SER A 201 30.30 44.02 -10.61
C SER A 201 31.79 43.89 -10.31
N ASP A 202 32.22 44.30 -9.13
CA ASP A 202 33.60 44.20 -8.67
C ASP A 202 33.65 43.99 -7.15
N PRO A 203 33.71 42.73 -6.68
CA PRO A 203 33.71 42.40 -5.26
C PRO A 203 34.97 42.85 -4.50
N THR A 204 36.01 43.34 -5.20
CA THR A 204 37.21 43.89 -4.55
C THR A 204 36.97 45.29 -3.97
N ILE A 205 35.89 45.95 -4.43
CA ILE A 205 35.45 47.26 -3.97
C ILE A 205 34.39 47.07 -2.87
N GLN A 206 34.72 47.52 -1.66
CA GLN A 206 33.93 47.27 -0.45
C GLN A 206 34.00 48.43 0.54
N MET A 207 32.99 48.58 1.37
CA MET A 207 32.96 49.46 2.55
C MET A 207 32.34 48.70 3.72
N SER A 208 32.87 48.86 4.93
CA SER A 208 32.27 48.30 6.13
C SER A 208 32.21 49.32 7.26
N GLY A 209 31.28 49.12 8.19
CA GLY A 209 31.10 49.95 9.36
C GLY A 209 29.74 49.74 10.01
N PRO A 210 29.48 50.34 11.19
CA PRO A 210 28.17 50.31 11.82
C PRO A 210 27.14 51.14 11.05
N VAL A 211 25.90 50.68 11.02
CA VAL A 211 24.75 51.48 10.57
C VAL A 211 24.60 52.69 11.49
N GLN A 212 24.70 53.89 10.95
CA GLN A 212 24.50 55.14 11.68
C GLN A 212 23.02 55.54 11.74
N SER A 213 22.27 55.32 10.66
CA SER A 213 20.81 55.49 10.61
C SER A 213 20.18 54.59 9.56
N TYR A 214 18.93 54.18 9.77
CA TYR A 214 18.12 53.47 8.79
C TYR A 214 16.64 53.85 8.93
N ASN A 215 16.00 54.21 7.82
CA ASN A 215 14.56 54.44 7.75
C ASN A 215 13.89 53.23 7.06
N PRO A 216 13.17 52.38 7.81
CA PRO A 216 12.56 51.17 7.25
C PRO A 216 11.42 51.46 6.25
N THR A 217 10.80 52.64 6.28
CA THR A 217 9.73 53.01 5.35
C THR A 217 10.29 53.43 3.99
N THR A 218 11.41 54.14 3.95
CA THR A 218 11.97 54.69 2.71
C THR A 218 13.20 53.94 2.19
N GLY A 219 13.82 53.09 3.02
CA GLY A 219 15.06 52.39 2.68
C GLY A 219 16.32 53.27 2.77
N ALA A 220 16.22 54.52 3.23
CA ALA A 220 17.36 55.39 3.41
C ALA A 220 18.26 54.89 4.55
N MET A 221 19.54 54.70 4.28
CA MET A 221 20.52 54.11 5.19
C MET A 221 21.82 54.93 5.18
N VAL A 222 22.42 55.12 6.34
CA VAL A 222 23.76 55.71 6.47
C VAL A 222 24.67 54.71 7.17
N ILE A 223 25.83 54.43 6.59
CA ILE A 223 26.89 53.61 7.18
C ILE A 223 28.00 54.57 7.63
N ALA A 224 28.44 54.45 8.88
CA ALA A 224 29.65 55.12 9.34
C ALA A 224 30.85 54.24 8.93
N VAL A 225 31.37 54.46 7.72
CA VAL A 225 32.41 53.61 7.14
C VAL A 225 33.72 53.77 7.90
N ASP A 226 34.17 52.68 8.49
CA ASP A 226 35.42 52.59 9.26
C ASP A 226 36.46 51.71 8.57
N SER A 227 36.16 51.08 7.43
CA SER A 227 37.10 50.32 6.60
C SER A 227 36.58 50.24 5.16
N TYR A 228 37.45 50.35 4.15
CA TYR A 228 37.04 50.34 2.74
C TYR A 228 38.16 49.90 1.79
N ARG A 229 37.78 49.44 0.60
CA ARG A 229 38.66 49.04 -0.50
C ARG A 229 38.21 49.66 -1.81
N GLY A 230 39.18 50.00 -2.65
CA GLY A 230 38.96 50.69 -3.92
C GLY A 230 38.75 52.20 -3.75
N ALA A 231 38.75 52.91 -4.87
CA ALA A 231 38.58 54.36 -4.94
C ALA A 231 37.56 54.80 -6.01
N THR A 232 36.98 53.86 -6.76
CA THR A 232 36.05 54.13 -7.86
C THR A 232 34.61 54.04 -7.38
N ALA A 233 33.77 54.99 -7.80
CA ALA A 233 32.34 54.98 -7.50
C ALA A 233 31.64 53.74 -8.08
N LYS A 234 30.71 53.17 -7.32
CA LYS A 234 29.88 52.03 -7.71
C LYS A 234 28.41 52.31 -7.41
N ALA A 235 27.51 51.65 -8.14
CA ALA A 235 26.05 51.86 -8.10
C ALA A 235 25.30 50.51 -8.13
N ASP A 236 25.91 49.48 -7.57
CA ASP A 236 25.47 48.08 -7.62
C ASP A 236 25.86 47.37 -6.30
N TRP A 237 25.60 48.06 -5.20
CA TRP A 237 25.97 47.64 -3.86
C TRP A 237 25.05 46.56 -3.33
N VAL A 238 25.63 45.52 -2.75
CA VAL A 238 24.95 44.58 -1.86
C VAL A 238 25.42 44.85 -0.44
N ILE A 239 24.49 45.16 0.45
CA ILE A 239 24.74 45.49 1.84
C ILE A 239 24.22 44.35 2.71
N GLY A 240 25.06 43.79 3.58
CA GLY A 240 24.69 42.69 4.46
C GLY A 240 25.34 42.79 5.83
N VAL A 241 24.79 42.07 6.81
CA VAL A 241 25.36 41.97 8.16
C VAL A 241 26.77 41.36 8.09
N ALA A 242 27.70 41.95 8.83
CA ALA A 242 29.07 41.47 8.95
C ALA A 242 29.51 41.48 10.42
N ALA A 243 30.54 40.70 10.74
CA ALA A 243 31.23 40.84 12.02
C ALA A 243 32.11 42.08 11.99
N GLN A 244 32.11 42.84 13.09
CA GLN A 244 33.07 43.93 13.27
C GLN A 244 34.47 43.32 13.37
N GLY A 245 35.32 43.62 12.38
CA GLY A 245 36.76 43.38 12.52
C GLY A 245 37.32 44.25 13.65
N SER A 246 38.40 43.82 14.30
CA SER A 246 38.99 44.56 15.42
C SER A 246 39.13 46.05 15.09
N SER A 247 38.48 46.91 15.88
CA SER A 247 38.46 48.36 15.69
C SER A 247 39.88 48.94 15.70
N GLY A 248 40.40 49.18 14.50
CA GLY A 248 41.52 50.06 14.22
C GLY A 248 41.10 50.96 13.07
N MET A 249 41.80 52.08 12.88
CA MET A 249 41.61 52.97 11.74
C MET A 249 41.40 52.21 10.42
N ALA A 250 40.58 52.76 9.51
CA ALA A 250 40.24 52.16 8.23
C ALA A 250 41.47 51.66 7.48
N GLN A 251 41.50 50.40 7.04
CA GLN A 251 42.66 49.88 6.32
C GLN A 251 42.41 49.90 4.82
N GLN A 252 43.28 50.57 4.07
CA GLN A 252 43.26 50.55 2.60
C GLN A 252 44.53 49.86 2.10
N VAL A 253 44.38 48.72 1.42
CA VAL A 253 45.48 48.10 0.67
C VAL A 253 45.61 48.82 -0.66
N ILE A 254 46.82 49.29 -0.98
CA ILE A 254 47.11 50.01 -2.21
C ILE A 254 48.21 49.30 -3.01
N THR A 255 47.96 49.17 -4.31
CA THR A 255 48.89 48.63 -5.31
C THR A 255 49.28 49.67 -6.37
N GLU A 256 48.72 50.87 -6.27
CA GLU A 256 48.92 52.00 -7.19
C GLU A 256 49.05 53.31 -6.38
N ASN A 257 49.56 54.36 -7.04
CA ASN A 257 49.70 55.68 -6.42
C ASN A 257 48.37 56.18 -5.85
N THR A 258 48.39 56.59 -4.60
CA THR A 258 47.17 56.92 -3.85
C THR A 258 47.36 58.21 -3.06
N THR A 259 46.34 59.07 -3.03
CA THR A 259 46.28 60.21 -2.10
C THR A 259 45.61 59.76 -0.81
N ALA A 260 46.30 59.98 0.31
CA ALA A 260 45.88 59.56 1.62
C ALA A 260 44.75 60.45 2.17
N VAL A 261 43.87 59.85 2.95
CA VAL A 261 42.80 60.49 3.71
C VAL A 261 43.11 60.28 5.19
N ALA A 262 42.86 61.31 6.02
CA ALA A 262 42.98 61.20 7.47
C ALA A 262 42.05 60.10 8.03
N GLY A 263 42.50 59.38 9.05
CA GLY A 263 41.73 58.29 9.66
C GLY A 263 41.96 56.91 9.04
N VAL A 264 42.91 56.77 8.10
CA VAL A 264 43.17 55.53 7.34
C VAL A 264 44.60 55.01 7.58
N ILE A 265 44.75 53.69 7.69
CA ILE A 265 45.98 52.94 7.59
C ILE A 265 46.14 52.44 6.16
N TYR A 266 47.19 52.90 5.48
CA TYR A 266 47.53 52.45 4.13
C TYR A 266 48.52 51.28 4.20
N ILE A 267 48.16 50.18 3.54
CA ILE A 267 49.01 49.00 3.38
C ILE A 267 49.54 49.00 1.95
N ILE A 268 50.81 49.35 1.79
CA ILE A 268 51.49 49.38 0.48
C ILE A 268 51.87 47.95 0.09
N ASN A 269 51.24 47.42 -0.95
CA ASN A 269 51.35 46.01 -1.37
C ASN A 269 51.87 45.84 -2.82
N ALA A 270 52.57 46.83 -3.36
CA ALA A 270 53.31 46.72 -4.62
C ALA A 270 54.60 47.54 -4.58
N ALA A 271 55.50 47.26 -5.53
CA ALA A 271 56.63 48.14 -5.83
C ALA A 271 56.14 49.38 -6.58
N ASN A 272 56.90 50.49 -6.52
CA ASN A 272 56.62 51.73 -7.26
C ASN A 272 55.32 52.45 -6.85
N VAL A 273 54.90 52.31 -5.59
CA VAL A 273 53.70 52.99 -5.07
C VAL A 273 54.12 54.25 -4.29
N THR A 274 53.53 55.38 -4.66
CA THR A 274 53.62 56.63 -3.90
C THR A 274 52.33 56.85 -3.12
N LEU A 275 52.43 56.91 -1.80
CA LEU A 275 51.36 57.39 -0.92
C LEU A 275 51.57 58.89 -0.68
N THR A 276 50.67 59.71 -1.21
CA THR A 276 50.72 61.17 -1.07
C THR A 276 49.88 61.60 0.12
N LEU A 277 50.49 62.22 1.11
CA LEU A 277 49.77 62.70 2.30
C LEU A 277 48.92 63.94 1.98
N PRO A 278 47.76 64.09 2.64
CA PRO A 278 46.88 65.23 2.41
C PRO A 278 47.57 66.52 2.87
N THR A 279 47.39 67.59 2.10
CA THR A 279 47.96 68.93 2.37
C THR A 279 46.91 69.95 2.81
N SER A 280 45.63 69.56 2.79
CA SER A 280 44.49 70.41 3.15
C SER A 280 43.45 69.60 3.91
N GLY A 281 42.54 70.29 4.62
CA GLY A 281 41.52 69.63 5.44
C GLY A 281 42.05 68.93 6.70
N LEU A 282 43.26 69.28 7.13
CA LEU A 282 43.90 68.72 8.33
C LEU A 282 43.45 69.44 9.59
N THR A 283 43.00 68.68 10.58
CA THR A 283 42.74 69.15 11.94
C THR A 283 43.76 68.56 12.90
N THR A 284 44.17 69.30 13.93
CA THR A 284 45.02 68.75 15.02
C THR A 284 44.40 67.46 15.53
N GLY A 285 45.17 66.38 15.51
CA GLY A 285 44.68 65.05 15.87
C GLY A 285 44.45 64.09 14.72
N ALA A 286 44.41 64.56 13.47
CA ALA A 286 44.28 63.69 12.31
C ALA A 286 45.43 62.67 12.24
N THR A 287 45.11 61.38 12.17
CA THR A 287 46.10 60.30 12.12
C THR A 287 46.13 59.64 10.76
N ILE A 288 47.30 59.17 10.34
CA ILE A 288 47.48 58.29 9.18
C ILE A 288 48.43 57.17 9.59
N GLY A 289 48.03 55.93 9.32
CA GLY A 289 48.92 54.79 9.45
C GLY A 289 49.50 54.40 8.10
N ILE A 290 50.75 53.96 8.10
CA ILE A 290 51.46 53.51 6.91
C ILE A 290 52.11 52.18 7.26
N ARG A 291 51.88 51.16 6.43
CA ARG A 291 52.43 49.81 6.59
C ARG A 291 52.96 49.34 5.24
N LEU A 292 54.11 48.69 5.23
CA LEU A 292 54.63 48.00 4.06
C LEU A 292 54.33 46.50 4.16
N ALA A 293 53.62 45.96 3.16
CA ALA A 293 53.36 44.53 3.01
C ALA A 293 54.04 43.91 1.79
N ALA A 294 54.49 44.73 0.82
CA ALA A 294 55.32 44.27 -0.29
C ALA A 294 56.80 44.09 0.11
N PRO A 295 57.59 43.31 -0.67
CA PRO A 295 59.04 43.35 -0.58
C PRO A 295 59.56 44.78 -0.76
N VAL A 296 60.59 45.14 0.00
CA VAL A 296 61.25 46.44 -0.15
C VAL A 296 61.86 46.53 -1.54
N SER A 297 61.48 47.54 -2.31
CA SER A 297 62.01 47.80 -3.64
C SER A 297 62.72 49.15 -3.76
N TYR A 298 62.85 49.90 -2.65
CA TYR A 298 63.35 51.28 -2.60
C TYR A 298 62.58 52.26 -3.51
N SER A 299 61.44 51.84 -4.05
CA SER A 299 60.59 52.63 -4.92
C SER A 299 59.19 52.86 -4.34
N GLN A 300 58.96 52.40 -3.10
CA GLN A 300 57.81 52.79 -2.31
C GLN A 300 58.09 54.13 -1.62
N VAL A 301 57.25 55.13 -1.87
CA VAL A 301 57.48 56.51 -1.45
C VAL A 301 56.33 57.02 -0.58
N ILE A 302 56.66 57.68 0.53
CA ILE A 302 55.75 58.52 1.29
C ILE A 302 56.04 59.97 0.87
N ASN A 303 55.12 60.57 0.12
CA ASN A 303 55.22 61.96 -0.29
C ASN A 303 54.46 62.82 0.72
N PHE A 304 55.18 63.69 1.44
CA PHE A 304 54.60 64.57 2.46
C PHE A 304 53.95 65.85 1.88
N GLY A 305 53.94 65.98 0.55
CA GLY A 305 53.42 67.15 -0.16
C GLY A 305 54.14 68.42 0.28
N SER A 306 53.36 69.38 0.80
CA SER A 306 53.84 70.65 1.35
C SER A 306 53.82 70.70 2.88
N VAL A 307 53.44 69.62 3.57
CA VAL A 307 53.29 69.60 5.03
C VAL A 307 54.58 69.06 5.68
N PRO A 308 55.25 69.83 6.55
CA PRO A 308 56.45 69.39 7.24
C PRO A 308 56.27 68.07 8.01
N PHE A 309 57.35 67.30 8.18
CA PHE A 309 57.38 66.10 9.02
C PHE A 309 58.44 66.27 10.12
N ARG A 310 58.01 66.23 11.38
CA ARG A 310 58.85 66.40 12.58
C ARG A 310 59.75 67.65 12.49
N GLY A 311 59.16 68.75 12.04
CA GLY A 311 59.84 70.04 11.88
C GLY A 311 60.82 70.12 10.70
N GLN A 312 60.96 69.06 9.90
CA GLN A 312 61.74 69.08 8.65
C GLN A 312 60.85 69.50 7.47
N ALA A 313 61.43 70.20 6.50
CA ALA A 313 60.75 70.56 5.26
C ALA A 313 60.14 69.30 4.60
N ALA A 314 58.96 69.46 4.00
CA ALA A 314 58.26 68.39 3.33
C ALA A 314 59.13 67.84 2.19
N ALA A 315 59.39 66.54 2.22
CA ALA A 315 60.22 65.86 1.24
C ALA A 315 59.78 64.39 1.16
N ASP A 316 60.03 63.77 0.00
CA ASP A 316 59.78 62.36 -0.22
C ASP A 316 60.62 61.50 0.72
N ARG A 317 59.98 60.47 1.29
CA ARG A 317 60.64 59.46 2.12
C ARG A 317 60.49 58.10 1.47
N TYR A 318 61.62 57.47 1.18
CA TYR A 318 61.67 56.13 0.63
C TYR A 318 61.57 55.11 1.75
N ILE A 319 60.76 54.08 1.56
CA ILE A 319 60.67 52.96 2.50
C ILE A 319 61.78 51.98 2.16
N ASP A 320 62.74 51.85 3.07
CA ASP A 320 64.00 51.11 2.90
C ASP A 320 64.10 49.84 3.77
N LYS A 321 63.16 49.65 4.70
CA LYS A 321 63.16 48.54 5.66
C LYS A 321 61.97 47.60 5.47
N PRO A 322 62.18 46.26 5.56
CA PRO A 322 61.10 45.30 5.52
C PRO A 322 60.20 45.48 6.75
N ALA A 323 58.91 45.14 6.60
CA ALA A 323 57.90 45.31 7.65
C ALA A 323 57.83 46.75 8.21
N PHE A 324 58.08 47.76 7.37
CA PHE A 324 57.95 49.17 7.75
C PHE A 324 56.55 49.46 8.31
N GLY A 325 56.50 50.07 9.49
CA GLY A 325 55.30 50.64 10.07
C GLY A 325 55.58 52.04 10.60
N LEU A 326 54.70 52.98 10.27
CA LEU A 326 54.72 54.34 10.77
C LEU A 326 53.30 54.82 10.99
N ASP A 327 53.01 55.30 12.20
CA ASP A 327 51.79 56.04 12.49
C ASP A 327 52.18 57.50 12.72
N ILE A 328 51.57 58.39 11.96
CA ILE A 328 51.80 59.84 12.04
C ILE A 328 50.52 60.52 12.50
N LYS A 329 50.71 61.62 13.24
CA LYS A 329 49.61 62.48 13.68
C LYS A 329 49.89 63.90 13.22
N TYR A 330 48.87 64.59 12.75
CA TYR A 330 48.97 66.01 12.45
C TYR A 330 48.80 66.83 13.73
N ASP A 331 49.73 67.75 13.97
CA ASP A 331 49.65 68.75 15.03
C ASP A 331 49.82 70.15 14.43
N ALA A 332 48.74 70.94 14.47
CA ALA A 332 48.77 72.30 13.95
C ALA A 332 49.73 73.21 14.74
N THR A 333 49.99 72.90 16.01
CA THR A 333 50.92 73.67 16.87
C THR A 333 52.37 73.46 16.45
N ALA A 334 52.70 72.24 16.02
CA ALA A 334 54.00 71.87 15.46
C ALA A 334 54.12 72.21 13.96
N GLY A 335 53.03 72.66 13.33
CA GLY A 335 52.98 73.04 11.92
C GLY A 335 53.16 71.88 10.94
N GLY A 336 52.89 70.63 11.34
CA GLY A 336 53.14 69.48 10.49
C GLY A 336 52.77 68.12 11.08
N TRP A 337 53.19 67.07 10.38
CA TRP A 337 53.08 65.68 10.83
C TRP A 337 54.16 65.36 11.86
N ILE A 338 53.81 64.67 12.94
CA ILE A 338 54.72 64.23 14.01
C ILE A 338 54.70 62.70 14.18
#